data_AF-A0A4R2HWY4-F1
#
_entry.id   AF-A0A4R2HWY4-F1
#
_cell.length_a   1.000
_cell.length_b   1.000
_cell.length_c   1.000
_cell.angle_alpha   90.00
_cell.angle_beta   90.00
_cell.angle_gamma   90.00
#
_symmetry.space_group_name_H-M   'P 1'
#
loop_
_entity.id
_entity.type
_entity.pdbx_description
1 polymer ?
#
loop_
_entity_poly.entity_id
_entity_poly.type
_entity_poly.pdbx_seq_one_letter_code
_entity_poly.pdbx_strand_id
1 'polypeptide(L)'
;MTESAPTASSRPERAFLDANVIRGQLTNDILMSMAHRDVFEPRWSQHVIDEMRRNRPEGVSEEKVDKRIGAMNKVFPRAMTSGHEGLEPQMQADPKDKHVLAAAVHSESAVLVTDNVKDFNPPSSGPNAMRVEKLSQFLNRKLEEDPERVQSALQDMVNRNKRDPRTMSQLIDKMATQPELRSFAQNLNTVVPPDQRGTAEVLTANQRGSARSSALDGMAPPTGAARVPATTPQARKGTQQSQDRSKNHEQDV
;
A
#
# COMPACT_ATOMS: atom_id res chain seq x y z
N MET A 1 -18.99 -13.18 31.03
CA MET A 1 -18.91 -13.58 29.61
C MET A 1 -19.20 -12.33 28.80
N THR A 2 -18.18 -11.74 28.16
CA THR A 2 -18.36 -10.59 27.27
C THR A 2 -18.58 -11.11 25.86
N GLU A 3 -19.81 -10.96 25.40
CA GLU A 3 -20.23 -11.33 24.05
C GLU A 3 -19.72 -10.26 23.07
N SER A 4 -18.72 -10.61 22.25
CA SER A 4 -18.19 -9.71 21.23
C SER A 4 -19.24 -9.50 20.14
N ALA A 5 -19.77 -8.29 20.03
CA ALA A 5 -20.72 -7.92 18.98
C ALA A 5 -20.10 -8.13 17.59
N PRO A 6 -20.87 -8.62 16.59
CA PRO A 6 -20.38 -8.70 15.21
C PRO A 6 -20.12 -7.28 14.69
N THR A 7 -18.89 -7.04 14.21
CA THR A 7 -18.54 -5.77 13.57
C THR A 7 -19.42 -5.57 12.34
N ALA A 8 -20.14 -4.43 12.30
CA ALA A 8 -21.09 -4.14 11.24
C ALA A 8 -20.40 -4.13 9.88
N SER A 9 -21.05 -4.73 8.87
CA SER A 9 -20.60 -4.77 7.48
C SER A 9 -20.47 -3.35 6.91
N SER A 10 -19.28 -2.77 7.01
CA SER A 10 -18.92 -1.56 6.28
C SER A 10 -18.82 -1.90 4.80
N ARG A 11 -19.32 -1.00 3.95
CA ARG A 11 -19.13 -1.16 2.50
C ARG A 11 -17.65 -1.09 2.17
N PRO A 12 -17.14 -1.87 1.21
CA PRO A 12 -15.74 -1.79 0.78
C PRO A 12 -15.38 -0.36 0.36
N GLU A 13 -14.13 0.03 0.63
CA GLU A 13 -13.60 1.32 0.19
C GLU A 13 -13.66 1.43 -1.34
N ARG A 14 -14.25 2.51 -1.88
CA ARG A 14 -14.18 2.78 -3.32
C ARG A 14 -12.80 3.29 -3.71
N ALA A 15 -12.15 2.59 -4.63
CA ALA A 15 -10.84 2.95 -5.16
C ALA A 15 -10.95 3.22 -6.67
N PHE A 16 -10.62 4.43 -7.09
CA PHE A 16 -10.46 4.75 -8.50
C PHE A 16 -9.10 4.28 -8.98
N LEU A 17 -9.07 3.51 -10.05
CA LEU A 17 -7.85 2.91 -10.58
C LEU A 17 -7.41 3.65 -11.85
N ASP A 18 -6.21 4.23 -11.82
CA ASP A 18 -5.60 4.89 -12.98
C ASP A 18 -5.11 3.86 -14.02
N ALA A 19 -5.05 4.27 -15.29
CA ALA A 19 -4.65 3.43 -16.42
C ALA A 19 -3.25 2.84 -16.23
N ASN A 20 -2.34 3.56 -15.58
CA ASN A 20 -0.96 3.11 -15.33
C ASN A 20 -0.91 1.83 -14.46
N VAL A 21 -1.75 1.71 -13.43
CA VAL A 21 -1.76 0.57 -12.50
C VAL A 21 -2.53 -0.65 -13.04
N ILE A 22 -3.61 -0.44 -13.81
CA ILE A 22 -4.42 -1.56 -14.39
C ILE A 22 -3.90 -2.07 -15.74
N ARG A 23 -2.93 -1.39 -16.35
CA ARG A 23 -2.36 -1.79 -17.66
C ARG A 23 -1.60 -3.12 -17.59
N GLY A 24 -0.78 -3.33 -16.56
CA GLY A 24 0.03 -4.53 -16.38
C GLY A 24 -0.84 -5.80 -16.25
N GLN A 25 -0.39 -6.94 -16.78
CA GLN A 25 -1.19 -8.17 -16.67
C GLN A 25 -1.30 -8.64 -15.22
N LEU A 26 -0.18 -8.66 -14.48
CA LEU A 26 -0.14 -9.14 -13.10
C LEU A 26 -0.81 -8.16 -12.13
N THR A 27 -0.55 -6.86 -12.28
CA THR A 27 -1.16 -5.82 -11.45
C THR A 27 -2.68 -5.78 -11.61
N ASN A 28 -3.18 -5.93 -12.84
CA ASN A 28 -4.61 -6.05 -13.12
C ASN A 28 -5.23 -7.28 -12.48
N ASP A 29 -4.62 -8.47 -12.64
CA ASP A 29 -5.16 -9.72 -12.09
C ASP A 29 -5.21 -9.70 -10.55
N ILE A 30 -4.19 -9.13 -9.90
CA ILE A 30 -4.16 -8.88 -8.45
C ILE A 30 -5.31 -7.95 -8.03
N LEU A 31 -5.42 -6.77 -8.65
CA LEU A 31 -6.43 -5.78 -8.31
C LEU A 31 -7.86 -6.32 -8.54
N MET A 32 -8.10 -6.99 -9.66
CA MET A 32 -9.41 -7.58 -9.97
C MET A 32 -9.73 -8.77 -9.06
N SER A 33 -8.74 -9.57 -8.66
CA SER A 33 -8.92 -10.68 -7.71
C SER A 33 -9.28 -10.17 -6.31
N MET A 34 -8.60 -9.11 -5.84
CA MET A 34 -8.90 -8.44 -4.57
C MET A 34 -10.29 -7.77 -4.59
N ALA A 35 -10.63 -7.08 -5.68
CA ALA A 35 -11.96 -6.49 -5.86
C ALA A 35 -13.08 -7.55 -5.88
N HIS A 36 -12.86 -8.70 -6.52
CA HIS A 36 -13.83 -9.82 -6.54
C HIS A 36 -14.07 -10.43 -5.14
N ARG A 37 -13.17 -10.21 -4.17
CA ARG A 37 -13.32 -10.63 -2.77
C ARG A 37 -13.75 -9.50 -1.83
N ASP A 38 -14.28 -8.39 -2.37
CA ASP A 38 -14.73 -7.24 -1.60
C ASP A 38 -13.63 -6.66 -0.67
N VAL A 39 -12.35 -6.69 -1.09
CA VAL A 39 -11.25 -5.97 -0.42
C VAL A 39 -11.40 -4.45 -0.63
N PHE A 40 -11.91 -4.07 -1.80
CA PHE A 40 -12.24 -2.71 -2.20
C PHE A 40 -13.25 -2.76 -3.35
N GLU A 41 -13.99 -1.66 -3.58
CA GLU A 41 -14.90 -1.53 -4.72
C GLU A 41 -14.19 -0.74 -5.84
N PRO A 42 -13.92 -1.32 -7.02
CA PRO A 42 -13.18 -0.64 -8.07
C PRO A 42 -14.01 0.42 -8.80
N ARG A 43 -13.33 1.46 -9.29
CA ARG A 43 -13.85 2.49 -10.20
C ARG A 43 -12.84 2.80 -11.31
N TRP A 44 -13.34 3.10 -12.51
CA TRP A 44 -12.57 3.61 -13.66
C TRP A 44 -13.50 4.38 -14.61
N SER A 45 -12.96 5.25 -15.47
CA SER A 45 -13.73 5.94 -16.52
C SER A 45 -13.43 5.36 -17.90
N GLN A 46 -14.24 5.72 -18.90
CA GLN A 46 -13.99 5.32 -20.29
C GLN A 46 -12.64 5.87 -20.81
N HIS A 47 -12.27 7.10 -20.44
CA HIS A 47 -10.97 7.69 -20.76
C HIS A 47 -9.79 6.84 -20.24
N VAL A 48 -9.85 6.39 -18.98
CA VAL A 48 -8.84 5.48 -18.38
C VAL A 48 -8.75 4.15 -19.15
N ILE A 49 -9.88 3.59 -19.57
CA ILE A 49 -9.93 2.36 -20.36
C ILE A 49 -9.31 2.58 -21.76
N ASP A 50 -9.54 3.73 -22.38
CA ASP A 50 -8.97 4.08 -23.69
C ASP A 50 -7.47 4.42 -23.59
N GLU A 51 -6.99 4.99 -22.48
CA GLU A 51 -5.56 5.13 -22.18
C GLU A 51 -4.88 3.78 -21.95
N MET A 52 -5.52 2.88 -21.20
CA MET A 52 -5.06 1.50 -21.02
C MET A 52 -4.96 0.74 -22.37
N ARG A 53 -5.86 1.01 -23.33
CA ARG A 53 -5.79 0.46 -24.70
C ARG A 53 -4.66 1.10 -25.53
N ARG A 54 -4.56 2.43 -25.52
CA ARG A 54 -3.52 3.20 -26.26
C ARG A 54 -2.11 2.85 -25.79
N ASN A 55 -1.90 2.85 -24.47
CA ASN A 55 -0.59 2.69 -23.84
C ASN A 55 -0.23 1.23 -23.52
N ARG A 56 -0.91 0.24 -24.15
CA ARG A 56 -0.76 -1.19 -23.85
C ARG A 56 0.70 -1.68 -23.89
N PRO A 57 1.08 -2.73 -23.14
CA PRO A 57 2.43 -3.27 -23.18
C PRO A 57 2.79 -3.82 -24.58
N GLU A 58 4.07 -3.73 -24.94
CA GLU A 58 4.60 -4.29 -26.19
C GLU A 58 4.32 -5.79 -26.30
N GLY A 59 4.05 -6.28 -27.52
CA GLY A 59 3.69 -7.67 -27.78
C GLY A 59 2.25 -8.07 -27.37
N VAL A 60 1.46 -7.18 -26.76
CA VAL A 60 0.05 -7.42 -26.46
C VAL A 60 -0.82 -6.92 -27.62
N SER A 61 -1.63 -7.81 -28.20
CA SER A 61 -2.61 -7.46 -29.24
C SER A 61 -3.82 -6.73 -28.67
N GLU A 62 -4.45 -5.87 -29.47
CA GLU A 62 -5.64 -5.11 -29.07
C GLU A 62 -6.79 -6.03 -28.64
N GLU A 63 -7.03 -7.11 -29.39
CA GLU A 63 -7.99 -8.16 -29.04
C GLU A 63 -7.80 -8.71 -27.60
N LYS A 64 -6.56 -8.90 -27.13
CA LYS A 64 -6.29 -9.34 -25.75
C LYS A 64 -6.63 -8.26 -24.72
N VAL A 65 -6.40 -6.99 -25.07
CA VAL A 65 -6.74 -5.85 -24.20
C VAL A 65 -8.26 -5.67 -24.14
N ASP A 66 -8.95 -5.72 -25.28
CA ASP A 66 -10.41 -5.61 -25.37
C ASP A 66 -11.12 -6.77 -24.66
N LYS A 67 -10.62 -8.00 -24.81
CA LYS A 67 -11.11 -9.16 -24.06
C LYS A 67 -10.97 -8.99 -22.55
N ARG A 68 -9.89 -8.37 -22.08
CA ARG A 68 -9.67 -8.02 -20.67
C ARG A 68 -10.62 -6.93 -20.20
N ILE A 69 -10.77 -5.84 -20.96
CA ILE A 69 -11.72 -4.75 -20.68
C ILE A 69 -13.16 -5.29 -20.59
N GLY A 70 -13.57 -6.13 -21.55
CA GLY A 70 -14.87 -6.78 -21.55
C GLY A 70 -15.11 -7.69 -20.34
N ALA A 71 -14.08 -8.42 -19.90
CA ALA A 71 -14.15 -9.21 -18.67
C ALA A 71 -14.27 -8.33 -17.42
N MET A 72 -13.48 -7.25 -17.32
CA MET A 72 -13.54 -6.29 -16.21
C MET A 72 -14.93 -5.65 -16.10
N ASN A 73 -15.46 -5.09 -17.18
CA ASN A 73 -16.78 -4.45 -17.21
C ASN A 73 -17.93 -5.46 -16.96
N LYS A 74 -17.77 -6.73 -17.36
CA LYS A 74 -18.76 -7.79 -17.07
C LYS A 74 -18.78 -8.21 -15.60
N VAL A 75 -17.62 -8.30 -14.96
CA VAL A 75 -17.49 -8.70 -13.55
C VAL A 75 -17.85 -7.53 -12.63
N PHE A 76 -17.48 -6.30 -13.00
CA PHE A 76 -17.69 -5.09 -12.22
C PHE A 76 -18.57 -4.06 -12.98
N PRO A 77 -19.86 -4.34 -13.22
CA PRO A 77 -20.74 -3.46 -14.01
C PRO A 77 -20.96 -2.08 -13.36
N ARG A 78 -20.65 -1.93 -12.07
CA ARG A 78 -20.73 -0.66 -11.32
C ARG A 78 -19.42 0.14 -11.30
N ALA A 79 -18.33 -0.40 -11.86
CA ALA A 79 -17.03 0.27 -11.82
C ALA A 79 -16.90 1.41 -12.83
N MET A 80 -17.64 1.36 -13.94
CA MET A 80 -17.59 2.39 -14.97
C MET A 80 -18.24 3.70 -14.48
N THR A 81 -17.44 4.77 -14.50
CA THR A 81 -17.83 6.13 -14.10
C THR A 81 -17.97 7.03 -15.34
N SER A 82 -19.11 7.73 -15.44
CA SER A 82 -19.47 8.68 -16.50
C SER A 82 -20.11 9.94 -15.89
N GLY A 83 -20.21 11.05 -16.62
CA GLY A 83 -20.85 12.28 -16.10
C GLY A 83 -19.92 13.16 -15.24
N HIS A 84 -18.62 12.94 -15.33
CA HIS A 84 -17.58 13.65 -14.57
C HIS A 84 -17.02 14.88 -15.31
N GLU A 85 -17.37 15.05 -16.58
CA GLU A 85 -16.74 15.97 -17.53
C GLU A 85 -16.90 17.44 -17.07
N GLY A 86 -18.02 17.78 -16.40
CA GLY A 86 -18.27 19.10 -15.81
C GLY A 86 -17.42 19.43 -14.57
N LEU A 87 -16.75 18.45 -13.96
CA LEU A 87 -15.83 18.65 -12.84
C LEU A 87 -14.38 18.89 -13.31
N GLU A 88 -13.99 18.42 -14.49
CA GLU A 88 -12.60 18.49 -15.00
C GLU A 88 -11.95 19.88 -14.92
N PRO A 89 -12.63 20.99 -15.29
CA PRO A 89 -12.02 22.32 -15.22
C PRO A 89 -11.59 22.70 -13.79
N GLN A 90 -12.34 22.22 -12.79
CA GLN A 90 -12.18 22.52 -11.37
C GLN A 90 -11.09 21.66 -10.69
N MET A 91 -10.66 20.58 -11.33
CA MET A 91 -9.70 19.64 -10.73
C MET A 91 -8.28 20.23 -10.69
N GLN A 92 -7.62 20.05 -9.55
CA GLN A 92 -6.22 20.43 -9.35
C GLN A 92 -5.33 19.21 -9.65
N ALA A 93 -5.04 19.02 -10.94
CA ALA A 93 -4.13 18.00 -11.45
C ALA A 93 -3.42 18.52 -12.70
N ASP A 94 -2.40 17.80 -13.16
CA ASP A 94 -1.77 18.01 -14.47
C ASP A 94 -2.85 18.11 -15.56
N PRO A 95 -2.73 19.00 -16.57
CA PRO A 95 -3.81 19.28 -17.52
C PRO A 95 -4.36 18.06 -18.26
N LYS A 96 -3.52 17.03 -18.49
CA LYS A 96 -3.87 15.76 -19.13
C LYS A 96 -4.65 14.82 -18.18
N ASP A 97 -4.41 14.89 -16.87
CA ASP A 97 -4.92 13.95 -15.86
C ASP A 97 -6.15 14.48 -15.08
N LYS A 98 -6.58 15.72 -15.34
CA LYS A 98 -7.81 16.30 -14.75
C LYS A 98 -9.03 15.39 -14.88
N HIS A 99 -9.15 14.66 -15.99
CA HIS A 99 -10.22 13.69 -16.24
C HIS A 99 -10.22 12.52 -15.24
N VAL A 100 -9.02 12.02 -14.86
CA VAL A 100 -8.85 10.96 -13.85
C VAL A 100 -9.32 11.45 -12.49
N LEU A 101 -8.88 12.64 -12.06
CA LEU A 101 -9.25 13.21 -10.77
C LEU A 101 -10.75 13.55 -10.70
N ALA A 102 -11.33 14.06 -11.79
CA ALA A 102 -12.75 14.35 -11.90
C ALA A 102 -13.60 13.09 -11.76
N ALA A 103 -13.24 12.01 -12.45
CA ALA A 103 -13.93 10.73 -12.35
C ALA A 103 -13.77 10.07 -10.96
N ALA A 104 -12.60 10.19 -10.34
CA ALA A 104 -12.35 9.71 -8.99
C ALA A 104 -13.24 10.44 -7.95
N VAL A 105 -13.34 11.77 -8.03
CA VAL A 105 -14.25 12.57 -7.19
C VAL A 105 -15.72 12.27 -7.50
N HIS A 106 -16.12 12.22 -8.78
CA HIS A 106 -17.51 11.96 -9.18
C HIS A 106 -18.02 10.58 -8.75
N SER A 107 -17.14 9.57 -8.72
CA SER A 107 -17.46 8.23 -8.24
C SER A 107 -17.50 8.10 -6.72
N GLU A 108 -17.24 9.21 -6.00
CA GLU A 108 -17.06 9.29 -4.53
C GLU A 108 -16.03 8.26 -4.05
N SER A 109 -14.92 8.13 -4.77
CA SER A 109 -13.81 7.25 -4.38
C SER A 109 -13.05 7.85 -3.20
N ALA A 110 -12.73 7.01 -2.21
CA ALA A 110 -11.96 7.42 -1.03
C ALA A 110 -10.44 7.44 -1.31
N VAL A 111 -10.02 6.75 -2.37
CA VAL A 111 -8.63 6.71 -2.85
C VAL A 111 -8.57 6.68 -4.38
N LEU A 112 -7.64 7.44 -4.95
CA LEU A 112 -7.14 7.31 -6.32
C LEU A 112 -5.82 6.52 -6.27
N VAL A 113 -5.76 5.40 -6.97
CA VAL A 113 -4.58 4.52 -7.04
C VAL A 113 -3.83 4.79 -8.35
N THR A 114 -2.65 5.38 -8.24
CA THR A 114 -1.80 5.78 -9.38
C THR A 114 -0.33 5.84 -8.96
N ASP A 115 0.59 5.41 -9.81
CA ASP A 115 2.02 5.57 -9.54
C ASP A 115 2.53 7.01 -9.83
N ASN A 116 1.72 7.84 -10.48
CA ASN A 116 2.00 9.24 -10.83
C ASN A 116 1.52 10.24 -9.76
N VAL A 117 1.54 9.87 -8.47
CA VAL A 117 0.94 10.64 -7.33
C VAL A 117 1.19 12.16 -7.36
N LYS A 118 2.37 12.61 -7.80
CA LYS A 118 2.75 14.03 -7.87
C LYS A 118 1.91 14.86 -8.85
N ASP A 119 1.28 14.22 -9.84
CA ASP A 119 0.51 14.85 -10.92
C ASP A 119 -0.91 15.23 -10.42
N PHE A 120 -1.25 14.91 -9.15
CA PHE A 120 -2.58 15.07 -8.54
C PHE A 120 -2.56 15.82 -7.20
N ASN A 121 -3.44 16.82 -7.05
CA ASN A 121 -3.74 17.48 -5.78
C ASN A 121 -5.24 17.29 -5.45
N PRO A 122 -5.62 16.19 -4.77
CA PRO A 122 -7.02 15.90 -4.47
C PRO A 122 -7.61 16.89 -3.46
N PRO A 123 -8.95 17.00 -3.34
CA PRO A 123 -9.55 17.67 -2.20
C PRO A 123 -9.10 16.97 -0.90
N SER A 124 -8.60 17.76 0.06
CA SER A 124 -8.07 17.27 1.34
C SER A 124 -9.10 17.27 2.48
N SER A 125 -10.28 17.83 2.26
CA SER A 125 -11.33 17.99 3.27
C SER A 125 -12.73 18.09 2.63
N GLY A 126 -13.77 17.95 3.47
CA GLY A 126 -15.17 17.95 3.02
C GLY A 126 -15.62 16.60 2.43
N PRO A 127 -16.81 16.54 1.80
CA PRO A 127 -17.40 15.30 1.29
C PRO A 127 -16.61 14.64 0.15
N ASN A 128 -15.76 15.40 -0.54
CA ASN A 128 -14.95 14.95 -1.67
C ASN A 128 -13.49 14.61 -1.26
N ALA A 129 -13.22 14.51 0.06
CA ALA A 129 -11.87 14.26 0.56
C ALA A 129 -11.37 12.88 0.13
N MET A 130 -10.18 12.82 -0.50
CA MET A 130 -9.66 11.61 -1.12
C MET A 130 -8.14 11.48 -0.97
N ARG A 131 -7.65 10.26 -0.77
CA ARG A 131 -6.22 9.94 -0.81
C ARG A 131 -5.73 9.71 -2.24
N VAL A 132 -4.46 9.98 -2.51
CA VAL A 132 -3.78 9.48 -3.72
C VAL A 132 -2.65 8.56 -3.27
N GLU A 133 -2.67 7.31 -3.69
CA GLU A 133 -1.75 6.25 -3.23
C GLU A 133 -1.08 5.58 -4.43
N LYS A 134 0.22 5.26 -4.31
CA LYS A 134 0.89 4.36 -5.26
C LYS A 134 0.30 2.96 -5.18
N LEU A 135 0.42 2.17 -6.25
CA LEU A 135 -0.06 0.78 -6.26
C LEU A 135 0.47 -0.02 -5.06
N SER A 136 1.77 0.06 -4.84
CA SER A 136 2.43 -0.60 -3.70
C SER A 136 1.91 -0.14 -2.34
N GLN A 137 1.55 1.15 -2.16
CA GLN A 137 1.03 1.66 -0.90
C GLN A 137 -0.39 1.14 -0.64
N PHE A 138 -1.26 1.22 -1.66
CA PHE A 138 -2.62 0.72 -1.61
C PHE A 138 -2.66 -0.78 -1.30
N LEU A 139 -1.88 -1.60 -2.02
CA LEU A 139 -1.85 -3.05 -1.82
C LEU A 139 -1.35 -3.45 -0.42
N ASN A 140 -0.32 -2.75 0.10
CA ASN A 140 0.18 -2.99 1.46
C ASN A 140 -0.83 -2.59 2.53
N ARG A 141 -1.46 -1.41 2.40
CA ARG A 141 -2.52 -0.98 3.31
C ARG A 141 -3.68 -1.99 3.34
N LYS A 142 -4.08 -2.53 2.18
CA LYS A 142 -5.10 -3.58 2.11
C LYS A 142 -4.69 -4.91 2.75
N LEU A 143 -3.40 -5.26 2.69
CA LEU A 143 -2.87 -6.43 3.39
C LEU A 143 -2.84 -6.22 4.91
N GLU A 144 -2.55 -5.01 5.37
CA GLU A 144 -2.57 -4.63 6.79
C GLU A 144 -4.00 -4.53 7.35
N GLU A 145 -4.96 -4.09 6.54
CA GLU A 145 -6.38 -3.99 6.90
C GLU A 145 -7.09 -5.35 7.02
N ASP A 146 -6.90 -6.27 6.06
CA ASP A 146 -7.51 -7.61 6.06
C ASP A 146 -6.58 -8.64 5.38
N PRO A 147 -5.57 -9.17 6.10
CA PRO A 147 -4.59 -10.09 5.51
C PRO A 147 -5.20 -11.41 5.07
N GLU A 148 -6.28 -11.88 5.70
CA GLU A 148 -6.93 -13.15 5.36
C GLU A 148 -7.71 -13.05 4.04
N ARG A 149 -8.47 -11.96 3.85
CA ARG A 149 -9.22 -11.69 2.60
C ARG A 149 -8.28 -11.45 1.42
N VAL A 150 -7.18 -10.72 1.62
CA VAL A 150 -6.16 -10.49 0.58
C VAL A 150 -5.47 -11.81 0.20
N GLN A 151 -5.01 -12.60 1.18
CA GLN A 151 -4.42 -13.92 0.90
C GLN A 151 -5.40 -14.83 0.15
N SER A 152 -6.67 -14.86 0.56
CA SER A 152 -7.70 -15.67 -0.09
C SER A 152 -7.99 -15.21 -1.53
N ALA A 153 -7.96 -13.90 -1.79
CA ALA A 153 -8.14 -13.34 -3.13
C ALA A 153 -7.00 -13.75 -4.08
N LEU A 154 -5.76 -13.70 -3.59
CA LEU A 154 -4.57 -14.14 -4.33
C LEU A 154 -4.52 -15.66 -4.48
N GLN A 155 -5.03 -16.42 -3.52
CA GLN A 155 -5.15 -17.87 -3.63
C GLN A 155 -6.14 -18.27 -4.74
N ASP A 156 -7.28 -17.59 -4.86
CA ASP A 156 -8.18 -17.81 -5.98
C ASP A 156 -7.52 -17.44 -7.32
N MET A 157 -6.71 -16.38 -7.35
CA MET A 157 -5.99 -15.94 -8.55
C MET A 157 -5.08 -17.06 -9.07
N VAL A 158 -4.22 -17.63 -8.21
CA VAL A 158 -3.33 -18.73 -8.61
C VAL A 158 -4.09 -20.03 -8.90
N ASN A 159 -5.23 -20.28 -8.24
CA ASN A 159 -6.10 -21.43 -8.53
C ASN A 159 -6.76 -21.34 -9.92
N ARG A 160 -7.08 -20.12 -10.40
CA ARG A 160 -7.64 -19.88 -11.75
C ARG A 160 -6.59 -19.97 -12.86
N ASN A 161 -5.30 -19.88 -12.52
CA ASN A 161 -4.23 -19.73 -13.49
C ASN A 161 -3.89 -21.03 -14.23
N LYS A 162 -3.97 -20.97 -15.57
CA LYS A 162 -3.61 -22.09 -16.48
C LYS A 162 -2.11 -22.16 -16.80
N ARG A 163 -1.34 -21.15 -16.39
CA ARG A 163 0.12 -21.02 -16.55
C ARG A 163 0.66 -20.37 -15.29
N ASP A 164 1.96 -20.50 -15.03
CA ASP A 164 2.56 -19.95 -13.81
C ASP A 164 2.36 -18.41 -13.72
N PRO A 165 2.12 -17.84 -12.51
CA PRO A 165 2.16 -18.51 -11.21
C PRO A 165 0.89 -19.30 -10.88
N ARG A 166 1.07 -20.55 -10.43
CA ARG A 166 0.01 -21.49 -9.98
C ARG A 166 0.07 -21.82 -8.50
N THR A 167 1.05 -21.27 -7.76
CA THR A 167 1.13 -21.35 -6.30
C THR A 167 1.37 -19.95 -5.71
N MET A 168 1.03 -19.77 -4.44
CA MET A 168 1.29 -18.52 -3.70
C MET A 168 2.79 -18.16 -3.72
N SER A 169 3.67 -19.14 -3.49
CA SER A 169 5.13 -18.97 -3.54
C SER A 169 5.61 -18.45 -4.90
N GLN A 170 5.15 -19.06 -6.00
CA GLN A 170 5.45 -18.60 -7.36
C GLN A 170 4.92 -17.19 -7.63
N LEU A 171 3.74 -16.84 -7.09
CA LEU A 171 3.17 -15.51 -7.23
C LEU A 171 4.01 -14.47 -6.50
N ILE A 172 4.38 -14.73 -5.24
CA ILE A 172 5.25 -13.86 -4.45
C ILE A 172 6.59 -13.64 -5.15
N ASP A 173 7.23 -14.72 -5.62
CA ASP A 173 8.50 -14.64 -6.36
C ASP A 173 8.35 -13.87 -7.68
N LYS A 174 7.23 -14.03 -8.39
CA LYS A 174 6.95 -13.26 -9.59
C LYS A 174 6.76 -11.76 -9.29
N MET A 175 6.02 -11.42 -8.23
CA MET A 175 5.83 -10.04 -7.78
C MET A 175 7.14 -9.40 -7.34
N ALA A 176 8.04 -10.15 -6.69
CA ALA A 176 9.35 -9.66 -6.25
C ALA A 176 10.23 -9.13 -7.41
N THR A 177 10.03 -9.66 -8.63
CA THR A 177 10.73 -9.17 -9.84
C THR A 177 10.26 -7.79 -10.31
N GLN A 178 9.04 -7.37 -9.95
CA GLN A 178 8.42 -6.11 -10.41
C GLN A 178 8.60 -5.01 -9.35
N PRO A 179 9.30 -3.88 -9.65
CA PRO A 179 9.54 -2.81 -8.68
C PRO A 179 8.26 -2.29 -7.98
N GLU A 180 7.17 -2.17 -8.73
CA GLU A 180 5.85 -1.69 -8.29
C GLU A 180 5.09 -2.66 -7.38
N LEU A 181 5.44 -3.95 -7.39
CA LEU A 181 4.87 -4.98 -6.51
C LEU A 181 5.85 -5.49 -5.44
N ARG A 182 7.13 -5.09 -5.47
CA ARG A 182 8.18 -5.70 -4.64
C ARG A 182 7.94 -5.58 -3.13
N SER A 183 7.53 -4.41 -2.64
CA SER A 183 7.24 -4.23 -1.22
C SER A 183 6.01 -5.02 -0.78
N PHE A 184 4.98 -5.09 -1.62
CA PHE A 184 3.81 -5.94 -1.41
C PHE A 184 4.18 -7.43 -1.38
N ALA A 185 5.07 -7.88 -2.26
CA ALA A 185 5.62 -9.23 -2.23
C ALA A 185 6.38 -9.51 -0.92
N GLN A 186 7.21 -8.57 -0.46
CA GLN A 186 7.96 -8.69 0.79
C GLN A 186 7.04 -8.81 2.01
N ASN A 187 6.00 -7.96 2.10
CA ASN A 187 5.05 -7.96 3.21
C ASN A 187 4.09 -9.17 3.15
N LEU A 188 3.60 -9.56 1.97
CA LEU A 188 2.83 -10.79 1.82
C LEU A 188 3.65 -12.01 2.28
N ASN A 189 4.95 -12.02 1.99
CA ASN A 189 5.84 -13.12 2.39
C ASN A 189 6.05 -13.27 3.91
N THR A 190 5.72 -12.28 4.72
CA THR A 190 5.78 -12.41 6.19
C THR A 190 4.50 -13.01 6.77
N VAL A 191 3.34 -12.70 6.17
CA VAL A 191 2.02 -13.12 6.68
C VAL A 191 1.51 -14.45 6.13
N VAL A 192 1.99 -14.91 4.97
CA VAL A 192 1.62 -16.25 4.45
C VAL A 192 2.27 -17.39 5.25
N PRO A 193 1.63 -18.58 5.30
CA PRO A 193 2.19 -19.79 5.89
C PRO A 193 3.59 -20.14 5.34
N PRO A 194 4.50 -20.73 6.15
CA PRO A 194 5.88 -20.99 5.73
C PRO A 194 6.05 -21.80 4.44
N ASP A 195 5.15 -22.74 4.18
CA ASP A 195 5.09 -23.58 2.97
C ASP A 195 4.63 -22.83 1.71
N GLN A 196 4.02 -21.65 1.88
CA GLN A 196 3.51 -20.79 0.81
C GLN A 196 4.44 -19.61 0.47
N ARG A 197 5.54 -19.44 1.20
CA ARG A 197 6.46 -18.32 1.05
C ARG A 197 7.24 -18.35 -0.27
N GLY A 198 7.45 -17.18 -0.85
CA GLY A 198 8.39 -16.96 -1.94
C GLY A 198 9.83 -17.17 -1.49
N THR A 199 10.66 -17.64 -2.43
CA THR A 199 12.04 -18.07 -2.25
C THR A 199 13.09 -17.06 -2.77
N ALA A 200 12.67 -16.06 -3.54
CA ALA A 200 13.56 -15.09 -4.17
C ALA A 200 14.40 -14.32 -3.14
N GLU A 201 15.71 -14.15 -3.41
CA GLU A 201 16.68 -13.64 -2.44
C GLU A 201 16.28 -12.28 -1.84
N VAL A 202 15.69 -11.40 -2.65
CA VAL A 202 15.18 -10.06 -2.30
C VAL A 202 14.06 -10.08 -1.23
N LEU A 203 13.41 -11.22 -1.02
CA LEU A 203 12.43 -11.45 0.04
C LEU A 203 13.10 -11.89 1.36
N THR A 204 14.24 -12.58 1.27
CA THR A 204 14.94 -13.17 2.43
C THR A 204 15.85 -12.18 3.15
N ALA A 205 16.28 -11.10 2.48
CA ALA A 205 17.24 -10.13 3.02
C ALA A 205 16.77 -9.51 4.35
N ASN A 206 15.50 -9.12 4.45
CA ASN A 206 14.93 -8.52 5.67
C ASN A 206 14.72 -9.54 6.80
N GLN A 207 14.49 -10.82 6.48
CA GLN A 207 14.26 -11.87 7.48
C GLN A 207 15.53 -12.17 8.31
N ARG A 208 16.73 -12.05 7.70
CA ARG A 208 18.01 -12.27 8.40
C ARG A 208 18.32 -11.22 9.47
N GLY A 209 17.78 -10.01 9.34
CA GLY A 209 17.89 -8.95 10.35
C GLY A 209 17.02 -9.22 11.57
N SER A 210 15.74 -9.53 11.34
CA SER A 210 14.77 -9.84 12.39
C SER A 210 15.17 -11.08 13.21
N ALA A 211 15.56 -12.18 12.54
CA ALA A 211 15.97 -13.42 13.22
C ALA A 211 17.21 -13.24 14.12
N ARG A 212 18.13 -12.31 13.79
CA ARG A 212 19.27 -11.98 14.65
C ARG A 212 18.88 -11.18 15.90
N SER A 213 17.82 -10.36 15.84
CA SER A 213 17.27 -9.69 17.02
C SER A 213 16.66 -10.71 17.97
N SER A 214 15.80 -11.60 17.46
CA SER A 214 15.13 -12.63 18.27
C SER A 214 16.09 -13.64 18.91
N ALA A 215 17.27 -13.87 18.31
CA ALA A 215 18.30 -14.74 18.86
C ALA A 215 19.12 -14.10 20.00
N LEU A 216 19.10 -12.76 20.15
CA LEU A 216 19.81 -12.04 21.21
C LEU A 216 18.95 -11.88 22.48
N ASP A 217 17.63 -11.71 22.33
CA ASP A 217 16.69 -11.62 23.47
C ASP A 217 16.49 -12.96 24.22
N GLY A 218 16.95 -14.08 23.66
CA GLY A 218 16.80 -15.43 24.24
C GLY A 218 17.88 -15.84 25.25
N MET A 219 18.92 -15.03 25.49
CA MET A 219 20.05 -15.42 26.33
C MET A 219 19.85 -14.99 27.79
N ALA A 220 19.43 -15.93 28.65
CA ALA A 220 19.32 -15.68 30.08
C ALA A 220 20.68 -15.34 30.72
N PRO A 221 20.80 -14.33 31.60
CA PRO A 221 22.05 -13.99 32.26
C PRO A 221 22.42 -15.05 33.31
N PRO A 222 23.72 -15.40 33.48
CA PRO A 222 24.14 -16.35 34.49
C PRO A 222 23.96 -15.77 35.91
N THR A 223 23.21 -16.47 36.74
CA THR A 223 23.01 -16.11 38.16
C THR A 223 24.23 -16.49 39.00
N GLY A 224 24.89 -15.51 39.61
CA GLY A 224 25.99 -15.74 40.55
C GLY A 224 26.36 -14.47 41.33
N ALA A 225 25.80 -14.30 42.52
CA ALA A 225 26.10 -13.16 43.38
C ALA A 225 27.34 -13.39 44.24
N ALA A 226 28.23 -12.39 44.30
CA ALA A 226 29.28 -12.28 45.32
C ALA A 226 29.31 -10.85 45.88
N ARG A 227 29.67 -10.72 47.16
CA ARG A 227 29.32 -9.58 48.03
C ARG A 227 30.50 -8.63 48.25
N VAL A 228 30.19 -7.34 48.39
CA VAL A 228 31.11 -6.20 48.65
C VAL A 228 31.91 -6.39 49.95
N PRO A 229 33.05 -5.67 50.11
CA PRO A 229 33.00 -4.50 51.01
C PRO A 229 33.72 -3.25 50.48
N ALA A 230 33.41 -2.11 51.10
CA ALA A 230 33.81 -0.76 50.67
C ALA A 230 35.02 -0.20 51.45
N THR A 231 35.73 0.75 50.84
CA THR A 231 36.53 1.77 51.53
C THR A 231 36.59 3.08 50.71
N THR A 232 36.29 4.20 51.38
CA THR A 232 36.66 5.57 50.99
C THR A 232 37.38 6.18 52.20
N PRO A 233 38.31 7.15 52.05
CA PRO A 233 37.86 8.55 52.17
C PRO A 233 38.69 9.64 51.43
N GLN A 234 38.00 10.72 51.00
CA GLN A 234 38.46 12.14 50.99
C GLN A 234 39.66 12.55 50.09
N ALA A 235 39.84 13.81 49.65
CA ALA A 235 39.03 15.05 49.51
C ALA A 235 39.78 15.97 48.49
N ARG A 236 39.20 16.98 47.82
CA ARG A 236 38.88 18.33 48.37
C ARG A 236 38.17 19.20 47.31
N LYS A 237 37.11 19.90 47.78
CA LYS A 237 36.75 21.34 47.62
C LYS A 237 37.01 22.10 46.31
N GLY A 238 35.95 22.77 45.82
CA GLY A 238 35.97 23.78 44.75
C GLY A 238 34.61 24.44 44.49
N THR A 239 34.05 25.15 45.48
CA THR A 239 32.94 26.12 45.31
C THR A 239 33.42 27.35 44.50
N GLN A 240 32.61 28.24 43.90
CA GLN A 240 31.17 28.55 43.99
C GLN A 240 30.71 29.39 42.76
N GLN A 241 29.39 29.59 42.62
CA GLN A 241 28.64 30.84 42.25
C GLN A 241 29.39 32.06 41.65
N SER A 242 28.81 32.93 40.80
CA SER A 242 27.39 33.18 40.49
C SER A 242 27.19 34.00 39.19
N GLN A 243 25.93 34.09 38.76
CA GLN A 243 25.15 35.27 38.30
C GLN A 243 25.88 36.63 38.11
N ASP A 244 25.46 37.58 37.26
CA ASP A 244 24.07 37.93 36.92
C ASP A 244 23.93 38.87 35.69
N ARG A 245 22.73 38.86 35.09
CA ARG A 245 21.94 39.99 34.50
C ARG A 245 22.41 40.96 33.40
N SER A 246 21.37 41.36 32.63
CA SER A 246 21.06 42.70 32.08
C SER A 246 21.80 43.17 30.82
N LYS A 247 21.21 43.99 29.91
CA LYS A 247 19.80 44.33 29.54
C LYS A 247 19.85 45.31 28.34
N ASN A 248 18.75 45.46 27.58
CA ASN A 248 18.46 46.59 26.64
C ASN A 248 19.46 46.67 25.42
N HIS A 249 19.34 47.43 24.31
CA HIS A 249 18.38 48.35 23.62
C HIS A 249 18.82 48.39 22.11
N GLU A 250 18.12 48.91 21.09
CA GLU A 250 16.69 48.99 20.69
C GLU A 250 16.61 49.44 19.19
N GLN A 251 15.43 49.37 18.55
CA GLN A 251 14.96 50.16 17.36
C GLN A 251 15.59 50.03 15.94
N ASP A 252 14.64 50.03 14.97
CA ASP A 252 14.58 50.67 13.64
C ASP A 252 15.80 50.71 12.69
N VAL A 253 15.64 50.11 11.49
CA VAL A 253 15.32 50.81 10.21
C VAL A 253 14.42 49.90 9.36
#